data_AF-A0A2D4FMC2-F1
#
_entry.id   AF-A0A2D4FMC2-F1
#
_cell.length_a   1.000
_cell.length_b   1.000
_cell.length_c   1.000
_cell.angle_alpha   90.00
_cell.angle_beta   90.00
_cell.angle_gamma   90.00
#
_symmetry.space_group_name_H-M   'P 1'
#
loop_
_entity.id
_entity.type
_entity.pdbx_description
1 polymer ?
#
loop_
_entity_poly.entity_id
_entity_poly.type
_entity_poly.pdbx_seq_one_letter_code
_entity_poly.pdbx_strand_id
1 'polypeptide(L)'
;VTTCIHNILSGRRWIEHYGEITIRNTKSSVCICKLTFIKVNYWNSNVNEVQGVVMDQEGKVVHHLFGKWHEGLYCGTGPSAKCIWRPGSMPTNYEHYYG
;
A
#
# COMPACT_ATOMS: atom_id res chain seq x y z
N VAL A 1 -7.26 8.45 1.49
CA VAL A 1 -7.58 7.05 1.10
C VAL A 1 -9.00 6.70 1.53
N THR A 2 -9.69 5.89 0.74
CA THR A 2 -11.03 5.36 1.02
C THR A 2 -10.95 3.86 1.23
N THR A 3 -11.74 3.33 2.16
CA THR A 3 -11.88 1.89 2.42
C THR A 3 -13.27 1.43 2.03
N CYS A 4 -13.36 0.34 1.27
CA CYS A 4 -14.61 -0.34 0.97
C CYS A 4 -14.53 -1.80 1.41
N ILE A 5 -15.60 -2.27 2.06
CA ILE A 5 -15.79 -3.69 2.34
C ILE A 5 -16.83 -4.19 1.34
N HIS A 6 -16.41 -5.11 0.49
CA HIS A 6 -17.24 -5.70 -0.54
C HIS A 6 -17.91 -6.97 -0.02
N ASN A 7 -19.07 -7.30 -0.60
CA ASN A 7 -19.84 -8.51 -0.30
C ASN A 7 -20.22 -8.64 1.20
N ILE A 8 -20.53 -7.53 1.89
CA ILE A 8 -20.88 -7.55 3.33
C ILE A 8 -22.05 -8.51 3.63
N LEU A 9 -23.03 -8.60 2.73
CA LEU A 9 -24.26 -9.37 2.93
C LEU A 9 -24.28 -10.75 2.25
N SER A 10 -23.20 -11.17 1.58
CA SER A 10 -23.17 -12.46 0.86
C SER A 10 -21.74 -12.96 0.59
N GLY A 11 -21.57 -14.27 0.37
CA GLY A 11 -20.32 -14.85 -0.16
C GLY A 11 -19.03 -14.54 0.61
N ARG A 12 -17.90 -14.51 -0.10
CA ARG A 12 -16.57 -14.18 0.45
C ARG A 12 -16.39 -12.66 0.49
N ARG A 13 -16.32 -12.12 1.70
CA ARG A 13 -16.00 -10.72 1.98
C ARG A 13 -14.55 -10.41 1.63
N TRP A 14 -14.31 -9.19 1.15
CA TRP A 14 -12.96 -8.68 0.92
C TRP A 14 -12.90 -7.17 1.11
N ILE A 15 -11.74 -6.67 1.50
CA ILE A 15 -11.46 -5.25 1.71
C ILE A 15 -10.69 -4.70 0.52
N GLU A 16 -11.03 -3.47 0.15
CA GLU A 16 -10.29 -2.66 -0.79
C GLU A 16 -9.95 -1.32 -0.16
N HIS A 17 -8.71 -0.89 -0.36
CA HIS A 17 -8.29 0.49 -0.13
C HIS A 17 -7.95 1.12 -1.48
N TYR A 18 -8.40 2.34 -1.73
CA TYR A 18 -8.02 3.09 -2.93
C TYR A 18 -7.90 4.60 -2.68
N GLY A 19 -7.13 5.26 -3.53
CA GLY A 19 -6.86 6.69 -3.48
C GLY A 19 -5.48 7.04 -2.94
N GLU A 20 -5.19 8.33 -2.83
CA GLU A 20 -3.86 8.83 -2.46
C GLU A 20 -3.77 9.12 -0.94
N ILE A 21 -2.58 8.90 -0.39
CA ILE A 21 -2.09 9.42 0.88
C ILE A 21 -0.90 10.31 0.57
N THR A 22 -0.92 11.53 1.10
CA THR A 22 0.24 12.43 1.09
C THR A 22 0.80 12.51 2.51
N ILE A 23 2.07 12.17 2.67
CA ILE A 23 2.82 12.22 3.93
C ILE A 23 3.81 13.38 3.85
N ARG A 24 3.76 14.29 4.83
CA ARG A 24 4.65 15.45 4.95
C ARG A 24 5.24 15.48 6.35
N ASN A 25 6.51 15.85 6.46
CA ASN A 25 7.13 16.15 7.74
C ASN A 25 6.73 17.57 8.17
N THR A 26 6.25 17.75 9.40
CA THR A 26 5.78 19.05 9.91
C THR A 26 6.91 20.01 10.29
N LYS A 27 8.14 19.50 10.43
CA LYS A 27 9.33 20.26 10.82
C LYS A 27 10.34 20.43 9.69
N SER A 28 10.12 19.79 8.55
CA SER A 28 11.02 19.83 7.41
C SER A 28 10.24 19.68 6.11
N SER A 29 10.53 20.53 5.14
CA SER A 29 9.98 20.43 3.79
C SER A 29 10.86 19.61 2.85
N VAL A 30 12.00 19.06 3.31
CA VAL A 30 13.02 18.39 2.47
C VAL A 30 12.44 17.33 1.54
N CYS A 31 11.41 16.61 2.00
CA CYS A 31 10.72 15.65 1.15
C CYS A 31 9.22 15.56 1.45
N ILE A 32 8.51 15.05 0.44
CA ILE A 32 7.11 14.66 0.49
C ILE A 32 6.99 13.24 -0.03
N CYS A 33 6.16 12.42 0.61
CA CYS A 33 5.86 11.08 0.11
C CYS A 33 4.40 11.02 -0.33
N LYS A 34 4.16 10.43 -1.49
CA LYS A 34 2.83 10.11 -2.00
C LYS A 34 2.71 8.61 -2.16
N LEU A 35 1.66 8.04 -1.58
CA LEU A 35 1.28 6.64 -1.73
C LEU A 35 -0.10 6.57 -2.38
N THR A 36 -0.21 5.85 -3.49
CA THR A 36 -1.45 5.62 -4.22
C THR A 36 -1.84 4.16 -4.04
N PHE A 37 -2.99 3.96 -3.39
CA PHE A 37 -3.65 2.67 -3.31
C PHE A 37 -4.44 2.48 -4.60
N ILE A 38 -4.02 1.49 -5.40
CA ILE A 38 -4.55 1.30 -6.74
C ILE A 38 -5.91 0.60 -6.62
N LYS A 39 -6.94 1.24 -7.21
CA LYS A 39 -8.26 0.63 -7.30
C LYS A 39 -8.19 -0.62 -8.17
N VAL A 40 -8.84 -1.69 -7.72
CA VAL A 40 -8.91 -2.94 -8.46
C VAL A 40 -9.72 -2.73 -9.73
N ASN A 41 -9.15 -3.16 -10.86
CA ASN A 41 -9.82 -3.10 -12.16
C ASN A 41 -10.13 -4.52 -12.64
N TYR A 42 -11.29 -4.71 -13.29
CA TYR A 42 -11.75 -6.02 -13.78
C TYR A 42 -10.74 -6.75 -14.68
N TRP A 43 -9.87 -6.00 -15.37
CA TRP A 43 -8.94 -6.51 -16.37
C TRP A 43 -7.51 -6.77 -15.86
N ASN A 44 -7.19 -6.40 -14.62
CA ASN A 44 -5.83 -6.53 -14.10
C ASN A 44 -5.82 -7.04 -12.65
N SER A 45 -4.84 -7.85 -12.28
CA SER A 45 -4.71 -8.45 -10.95
C SER A 45 -4.00 -7.55 -9.94
N ASN A 46 -4.11 -6.23 -10.09
CA ASN A 46 -3.55 -5.19 -9.22
C ASN A 46 -4.23 -5.13 -7.83
N VAL A 47 -4.78 -6.26 -7.38
CA VAL A 47 -5.46 -6.41 -6.11
C VAL A 47 -4.52 -5.98 -4.99
N ASN A 48 -4.97 -5.02 -4.21
CA ASN A 48 -4.28 -4.49 -3.04
C ASN A 48 -2.93 -3.82 -3.33
N GLU A 49 -2.68 -3.45 -4.58
CA GLU A 49 -1.44 -2.79 -4.99
C GLU A 49 -1.33 -1.39 -4.39
N VAL A 50 -0.12 -1.05 -3.95
CA VAL A 50 0.27 0.29 -3.55
C VAL A 50 1.50 0.70 -4.33
N GLN A 51 1.44 1.88 -4.93
CA GLN A 51 2.58 2.53 -5.57
C GLN A 51 2.89 3.83 -4.85
N GLY A 52 4.12 4.30 -4.90
CA GLY A 52 4.44 5.58 -4.31
C GLY A 52 5.77 6.14 -4.73
N VAL A 53 5.95 7.40 -4.39
CA VAL A 53 7.17 8.16 -4.63
C VAL A 53 7.48 9.03 -3.43
N VAL A 54 8.76 9.10 -3.09
CA VAL A 54 9.31 10.16 -2.25
C VAL A 54 9.93 11.17 -3.18
N MET A 55 9.54 12.43 -3.05
CA MET A 55 10.05 13.54 -3.83
C MET A 55 10.75 14.54 -2.92
N ASP A 56 11.79 15.20 -3.42
CA ASP A 56 12.42 16.34 -2.75
C ASP A 56 11.58 17.62 -2.88
N GLN A 57 12.10 18.74 -2.38
CA GLN A 57 11.46 20.06 -2.44
C GLN A 57 11.21 20.57 -3.87
N GLU A 58 12.01 20.11 -4.83
CA GLU A 58 11.92 20.49 -6.25
C GLU A 58 10.93 19.59 -7.00
N GLY A 59 10.34 18.60 -6.32
CA GLY A 59 9.41 17.63 -6.90
C GLY A 59 10.12 16.48 -7.63
N LYS A 60 11.44 16.37 -7.54
CA LYS A 60 12.19 15.28 -8.16
C LYS A 60 12.05 14.02 -7.30
N VAL A 61 11.77 12.91 -7.96
CA VAL A 61 11.65 11.60 -7.30
C VAL A 61 13.02 11.14 -6.83
N VAL A 62 13.13 10.88 -5.52
CA VAL A 62 14.34 10.33 -4.87
C VAL A 62 14.19 8.85 -4.53
N HIS A 63 12.96 8.38 -4.28
CA HIS A 63 12.69 6.96 -4.07
C HIS A 63 11.35 6.55 -4.70
N HIS A 64 11.34 5.34 -5.26
CA HIS A 64 10.13 4.64 -5.64
C HIS A 64 9.73 3.65 -4.55
N LEU A 65 8.44 3.61 -4.24
CA LEU A 65 7.82 2.66 -3.32
C LEU A 65 6.81 1.82 -4.08
N PHE A 66 6.76 0.53 -3.80
CA PHE A 66 5.78 -0.37 -4.41
C PHE A 66 5.53 -1.60 -3.55
N GLY A 67 4.40 -2.27 -3.79
CA GLY A 67 4.08 -3.55 -3.15
C GLY A 67 2.58 -3.77 -3.06
N LYS A 68 2.17 -4.60 -2.11
CA LYS A 68 0.76 -4.77 -1.75
C LYS A 68 0.59 -4.53 -0.26
N TRP A 69 -0.43 -3.76 0.11
CA TRP A 69 -0.59 -3.31 1.51
C TRP A 69 -0.76 -4.44 2.53
N HIS A 70 -1.12 -5.64 2.07
CA HIS A 70 -1.28 -6.84 2.91
C HIS A 70 -0.10 -7.84 2.83
N GLU A 71 0.87 -7.63 1.94
CA GLU A 71 1.99 -8.58 1.73
C GLU A 71 3.36 -7.95 2.03
N GLY A 72 3.54 -6.67 1.72
CA GLY A 72 4.82 -6.00 1.93
C GLY A 72 4.98 -4.72 1.10
N LEU A 73 5.95 -3.90 1.51
CA LEU A 73 6.32 -2.65 0.87
C LEU A 73 7.82 -2.64 0.60
N TYR A 74 8.20 -2.19 -0.59
CA TYR A 74 9.56 -2.20 -1.10
C TYR A 74 9.96 -0.79 -1.53
N CYS A 75 11.25 -0.48 -1.45
CA CYS A 75 11.84 0.79 -1.87
C CYS A 75 12.97 0.56 -2.87
N GLY A 76 12.96 1.31 -3.97
CA GLY A 76 13.95 1.23 -5.05
C GLY A 76 13.33 0.80 -6.38
N THR A 77 14.16 0.36 -7.33
CA THR A 77 13.74 0.03 -8.69
C THR A 77 14.28 -1.35 -9.10
N GLY A 78 13.42 -2.19 -9.68
CA GLY A 78 13.84 -3.47 -10.25
C GLY A 78 14.33 -4.48 -9.21
N PRO A 79 15.20 -5.44 -9.59
CA PRO A 79 15.61 -6.56 -8.74
C PRO A 79 16.44 -6.16 -7.51
N SER A 80 16.91 -4.91 -7.43
CA SER A 80 17.65 -4.37 -6.28
C SER A 80 16.77 -3.69 -5.23
N ALA A 81 15.45 -3.75 -5.39
CA ALA A 81 14.52 -3.14 -4.44
C ALA A 81 14.66 -3.75 -3.03
N LYS A 82 14.78 -2.88 -2.04
CA LYS A 82 14.88 -3.28 -0.64
C LYS A 82 13.48 -3.46 -0.06
N CYS A 83 13.23 -4.60 0.57
CA CYS A 83 12.05 -4.77 1.41
C CYS A 83 12.13 -3.85 2.63
N ILE A 84 11.17 -2.95 2.80
CA ILE A 84 11.13 -1.99 3.92
C ILE A 84 10.06 -2.35 4.97
N TRP A 85 9.07 -3.16 4.59
CA TRP A 85 8.04 -3.68 5.50
C TRP A 85 7.43 -4.98 4.99
N ARG A 86 7.06 -5.87 5.93
CA ARG A 86 6.21 -7.05 5.72
C ARG A 86 5.31 -7.25 6.94
N PRO A 87 4.12 -7.85 6.76
CA PRO A 87 3.29 -8.25 7.89
C PRO A 87 3.96 -9.37 8.68
N GLY A 88 3.62 -9.47 9.96
CA GLY A 88 3.93 -10.67 10.74
C GLY A 88 3.12 -11.87 10.26
N SER A 89 3.56 -13.07 10.63
CA SER A 89 2.78 -14.29 10.39
C SER A 89 1.52 -14.29 11.26
N MET A 90 0.39 -14.69 10.68
CA MET A 90 -0.84 -14.92 11.43
C MET A 90 -0.68 -16.11 12.38
N PRO A 91 -1.21 -16.06 13.62
CA PRO A 91 -1.21 -17.21 14.54
C PRO A 91 -1.97 -18.40 13.95
N THR A 92 -1.61 -19.64 14.30
CA THR A 92 -2.17 -20.87 13.71
C THR A 92 -3.71 -21.01 13.74
N ASN A 93 -4.42 -20.26 14.61
CA ASN A 93 -5.88 -20.31 14.77
C ASN A 93 -6.57 -18.96 14.55
N TYR A 94 -5.93 -18.03 13.85
CA TYR A 94 -6.42 -16.65 13.69
C TYR A 94 -7.90 -16.57 13.23
N GLU A 95 -8.32 -17.48 12.35
CA GLU A 95 -9.70 -17.55 11.85
C GLU A 95 -10.76 -17.79 12.95
N HIS A 96 -10.39 -18.49 14.03
CA HIS A 96 -11.27 -18.73 15.18
C HIS A 96 -11.36 -17.52 16.13
N TYR A 97 -10.46 -16.55 15.99
CA TYR A 97 -10.34 -15.38 16.87
C TYR A 97 -10.48 -14.06 16.10
N TYR A 98 -11.47 -14.01 15.20
CA TYR A 98 -11.88 -12.83 14.42
C TYR A 98 -10.90 -12.36 13.34
N GLY A 99 -10.00 -13.25 12.92
CA GLY A 99 -9.21 -13.12 11.70
C GLY A 99 -7.78 -12.69 11.89
#